data_AF-A0AA91Z2F6-F1
#
_entry.id   AF-A0AA91Z2F6-F1
#
_cell.length_a   1.000
_cell.length_b   1.000
_cell.length_c   1.000
_cell.angle_alpha   90.00
_cell.angle_beta   90.00
_cell.angle_gamma   90.00
#
_symmetry.space_group_name_H-M   'P 1'
#
loop_
_entity.id
_entity.type
_entity.pdbx_description
1 polymer ?
#
loop_
_entity_poly.entity_id
_entity_poly.type
_entity_poly.pdbx_seq_one_letter_code
_entity_poly.pdbx_strand_id
1 'polypeptide(L)'
;MGNKYGDIRWKWLAEKGFNVLSDKHQYAYMQSLWSPVDIVHGCFCNSPAGTGKTTLAVLAGIYEVEIGTYDKLIYIRNTVAVRDQGFLPGTTEAKESPYMQPLIDAMDYVHPSLFEKWSNGEEGIPKVYAMSSSYSRGVTFKNAYVVIDESQNFDLHELQTLLTRVDSTCKVVVIGSTLQVDNTKLKRYGGLTPFEVYMKHFEGFNVTYHKLETNYRGAFSLLADQVLDTVNKL
;
A
#
# COMPACT_ATOMS: atom_id res chain seq x y z
N MET A 1 2.43 26.08 -7.25
CA MET A 1 2.86 24.82 -7.90
C MET A 1 4.38 24.87 -8.02
N GLY A 2 5.09 24.04 -7.25
CA GLY A 2 6.56 23.96 -7.33
C GLY A 2 7.01 23.40 -8.68
N ASN A 3 8.21 23.78 -9.12
CA ASN A 3 8.78 23.35 -10.39
C ASN A 3 8.88 21.82 -10.42
N LYS A 4 8.07 21.17 -11.28
CA LYS A 4 8.00 19.70 -11.43
C LYS A 4 9.36 19.07 -11.77
N TYR A 5 10.29 19.84 -12.32
CA TYR A 5 11.61 19.37 -12.75
C TYR A 5 12.74 19.69 -11.76
N GLY A 6 12.45 20.45 -10.69
CA GLY A 6 13.44 20.81 -9.67
C GLY A 6 13.44 19.88 -8.45
N ASP A 7 12.39 19.10 -8.26
CA ASP A 7 12.29 18.14 -7.16
C ASP A 7 12.97 16.82 -7.56
N ILE A 8 14.06 16.51 -6.85
CA ILE A 8 14.93 15.35 -7.08
C ILE A 8 14.18 14.01 -6.99
N ARG A 9 13.04 13.98 -6.28
CA ARG A 9 12.20 12.78 -6.15
C ARG A 9 11.71 12.26 -7.50
N TRP A 10 11.32 13.15 -8.41
CA TRP A 10 10.84 12.75 -9.74
C TRP A 10 11.94 12.14 -10.59
N LYS A 11 13.16 12.69 -10.47
CA LYS A 11 14.33 12.15 -11.16
C LYS A 11 14.69 10.78 -10.59
N TRP A 12 14.74 10.63 -9.27
CA TRP A 12 15.00 9.36 -8.60
C TRP A 12 14.01 8.28 -9.05
N LEU A 13 12.72 8.61 -9.12
CA LEU A 13 11.69 7.66 -9.52
C LEU A 13 11.80 7.26 -11.00
N ALA A 14 12.13 8.22 -11.87
CA ALA A 14 12.37 7.96 -13.29
C ALA A 14 13.60 7.06 -13.52
N GLU A 15 14.66 7.22 -12.73
CA GLU A 15 15.84 6.34 -12.75
C GLU A 15 15.51 4.89 -12.35
N LYS A 16 14.44 4.67 -11.57
CA LYS A 16 13.90 3.33 -11.27
C LYS A 16 12.94 2.78 -12.33
N GLY A 17 12.75 3.51 -13.43
CA GLY A 17 11.91 3.10 -14.56
C GLY A 17 10.44 3.52 -14.47
N PHE A 18 10.07 4.41 -13.54
CA PHE A 18 8.68 4.82 -13.32
C PHE A 18 8.41 6.23 -13.85
N ASN A 19 7.80 6.34 -15.03
CA ASN A 19 7.44 7.62 -15.66
C ASN A 19 6.06 8.13 -15.20
N VAL A 20 5.91 8.43 -13.91
CA VAL A 20 4.63 8.91 -13.35
C VAL A 20 4.22 10.30 -13.88
N LEU A 21 5.16 11.10 -14.40
CA LEU A 21 4.85 12.42 -14.96
C LEU A 21 3.94 12.35 -16.21
N SER A 22 3.94 11.19 -16.89
CA SER A 22 3.11 10.93 -18.06
C SER A 22 1.67 10.49 -17.71
N ASP A 23 1.42 10.09 -16.47
CA ASP A 23 0.10 9.66 -15.97
C ASP A 23 -0.36 10.60 -14.87
N LYS A 24 -1.41 11.39 -15.16
CA LYS A 24 -1.93 12.40 -14.23
C LYS A 24 -2.41 11.81 -12.89
N HIS A 25 -2.89 10.57 -12.87
CA HIS A 25 -3.38 9.92 -11.65
C HIS A 25 -2.21 9.42 -10.80
N GLN A 26 -1.22 8.77 -11.40
CA GLN A 26 -0.01 8.38 -10.69
C GLN A 26 0.77 9.60 -10.20
N TYR A 27 0.84 10.66 -11.01
CA TYR A 27 1.46 11.91 -10.61
C TYR A 27 0.79 12.51 -9.36
N ALA A 28 -0.54 12.68 -9.37
CA ALA A 28 -1.28 13.22 -8.23
C ALA A 28 -1.14 12.34 -6.98
N TYR A 29 -1.14 11.02 -7.16
CA TYR A 29 -0.91 10.05 -6.10
C TYR A 29 0.47 10.24 -5.47
N MET A 30 1.55 10.23 -6.27
CA MET A 30 2.91 10.46 -5.79
C MET A 30 3.10 11.81 -5.09
N GLN A 31 2.43 12.86 -5.57
CA GLN A 31 2.44 14.17 -4.88
C GLN A 31 1.87 14.08 -3.47
N SER A 32 0.82 13.28 -3.26
CA SER A 32 0.20 13.10 -1.95
C SER A 32 1.03 12.21 -1.03
N LEU A 33 1.65 11.16 -1.60
CA LEU A 33 2.56 10.26 -0.88
C LEU A 33 3.74 11.03 -0.28
N TRP A 34 4.40 11.88 -1.06
CA TRP A 34 5.55 12.69 -0.63
C TRP A 34 5.19 14.08 -0.07
N SER A 35 3.91 14.37 0.12
CA SER A 35 3.50 15.58 0.82
C SER A 35 3.97 15.50 2.28
N PRO A 36 4.39 16.61 2.91
CA PRO A 36 4.56 16.67 4.36
C PRO A 36 3.32 16.15 5.13
N VAL A 37 3.56 15.50 6.28
CA VAL A 37 2.52 14.83 7.08
C VAL A 37 1.50 15.79 7.69
N ASP A 38 1.90 17.03 7.96
CA ASP A 38 1.05 18.12 8.43
C ASP A 38 0.05 18.59 7.37
N ILE A 39 0.38 18.43 6.08
CA ILE A 39 -0.50 18.76 4.95
C ILE A 39 -1.36 17.54 4.56
N VAL A 40 -0.74 16.38 4.37
CA VAL A 40 -1.41 15.12 4.05
C VAL A 40 -0.89 14.04 4.99
N HIS A 41 -1.64 13.74 6.03
CA HIS A 41 -1.29 12.70 6.99
C HIS A 41 -1.56 11.30 6.41
N GLY A 42 -2.70 11.15 5.72
CA GLY A 42 -3.14 9.88 5.14
C GLY A 42 -3.40 9.93 3.63
N CYS A 43 -3.24 8.80 2.97
CA CYS A 43 -3.58 8.63 1.56
C CYS A 43 -4.33 7.33 1.35
N PHE A 44 -5.58 7.39 0.87
CA PHE A 44 -6.36 6.22 0.50
C PHE A 44 -6.34 6.04 -1.03
N CYS A 45 -6.00 4.84 -1.50
CA CYS A 45 -5.99 4.51 -2.93
C CYS A 45 -6.81 3.25 -3.21
N ASN A 46 -8.01 3.42 -3.77
CA ASN A 46 -8.86 2.32 -4.23
C ASN A 46 -8.78 2.23 -5.75
N SER A 47 -7.95 1.33 -6.25
CA SER A 47 -7.64 1.25 -7.69
C SER A 47 -7.49 -0.20 -8.18
N PRO A 48 -7.86 -0.47 -9.45
CA PRO A 48 -7.63 -1.74 -10.12
C PRO A 48 -6.22 -2.33 -9.95
N ALA A 49 -6.08 -3.64 -10.11
CA ALA A 49 -4.76 -4.25 -10.18
C ALA A 49 -4.00 -3.79 -11.44
N GLY A 50 -2.67 -3.80 -11.34
CA GLY A 50 -1.80 -3.37 -12.44
C GLY A 50 -1.67 -1.85 -12.62
N THR A 51 -2.29 -1.04 -11.76
CA THR A 51 -2.20 0.43 -11.80
C THR A 51 -0.97 1.01 -11.09
N GLY A 52 -0.18 0.17 -10.41
CA GLY A 52 1.04 0.58 -9.71
C GLY A 52 0.84 1.04 -8.25
N LYS A 53 -0.38 0.96 -7.69
CA LYS A 53 -0.71 1.47 -6.34
C LYS A 53 0.26 1.02 -5.23
N THR A 54 0.59 -0.27 -5.18
CA THR A 54 1.50 -0.86 -4.18
C THR A 54 2.94 -0.45 -4.44
N THR A 55 3.43 -0.68 -5.67
CA THR A 55 4.82 -0.37 -6.03
C THR A 55 5.15 1.10 -5.79
N LEU A 56 4.28 2.02 -6.22
CA LEU A 56 4.48 3.46 -6.00
C LEU A 56 4.41 3.85 -4.52
N ALA A 57 3.51 3.26 -3.72
CA ALA A 57 3.45 3.48 -2.28
C ALA A 57 4.76 3.07 -1.58
N VAL A 58 5.27 1.89 -1.94
CA VAL A 58 6.51 1.33 -1.39
C VAL A 58 7.71 2.15 -1.82
N LEU A 59 7.84 2.48 -3.11
CA LEU A 59 8.94 3.32 -3.61
C LEU A 59 8.98 4.69 -2.94
N ALA A 60 7.81 5.31 -2.73
CA ALA A 60 7.74 6.57 -2.01
C ALA A 60 8.24 6.42 -0.56
N GLY A 61 7.83 5.36 0.14
CA GLY A 61 8.27 5.06 1.49
C GLY A 61 9.77 4.75 1.60
N ILE A 62 10.32 3.98 0.66
CA ILE A 62 11.77 3.70 0.58
C ILE A 62 12.53 5.01 0.47
N TYR A 63 12.13 5.88 -0.46
CA TYR A 63 12.79 7.17 -0.64
C TYR A 63 12.81 8.00 0.65
N GLU A 64 11.66 8.13 1.31
CA GLU A 64 11.55 8.91 2.55
C GLU A 64 12.37 8.32 3.71
N VAL A 65 12.57 7.00 3.74
CA VAL A 65 13.46 6.34 4.71
C VAL A 65 14.94 6.55 4.34
N GLU A 66 15.31 6.51 3.06
CA GLU A 66 16.68 6.76 2.61
C GLU A 66 17.15 8.19 2.93
N ILE A 67 16.27 9.19 2.80
CA ILE A 67 16.59 10.58 3.12
C ILE A 67 16.42 10.93 4.61
N GLY A 68 15.98 9.98 5.43
CA GLY A 68 15.85 10.14 6.88
C GLY A 68 14.60 10.90 7.35
N THR A 69 13.58 11.07 6.51
CA THR A 69 12.29 11.64 6.94
C THR A 69 11.56 10.71 7.90
N TYR A 70 11.62 9.39 7.64
CA TYR A 70 11.09 8.35 8.53
C TYR A 70 12.18 7.34 8.86
N ASP A 71 12.11 6.73 10.04
CA ASP A 71 13.13 5.75 10.46
C ASP A 71 12.98 4.41 9.70
N LYS A 72 11.75 4.09 9.31
CA LYS A 72 11.37 2.76 8.83
C LYS A 72 10.12 2.77 7.96
N LEU A 73 10.08 1.83 7.02
CA LEU A 73 8.90 1.46 6.25
C LEU A 73 8.20 0.29 6.96
N ILE A 74 6.92 0.45 7.26
CA ILE A 74 6.07 -0.62 7.81
C ILE A 74 5.07 -1.01 6.75
N TYR A 75 5.13 -2.26 6.30
CA TYR A 75 4.24 -2.82 5.30
C TYR A 75 3.34 -3.85 5.97
N ILE A 76 2.04 -3.58 5.95
CA ILE A 76 1.01 -4.43 6.53
C ILE A 76 0.12 -4.90 5.40
N ARG A 77 -0.09 -6.22 5.28
CA ARG A 77 -0.99 -6.79 4.28
C ARG A 77 -2.00 -7.70 4.96
N ASN A 78 -3.25 -7.66 4.50
CA ASN A 78 -4.22 -8.65 4.95
C ASN A 78 -3.88 -10.02 4.33
N THR A 79 -3.71 -11.03 5.18
CA THR A 79 -3.45 -12.42 4.77
C THR A 79 -4.72 -13.27 4.78
N VAL A 80 -5.90 -12.70 4.55
CA VAL A 80 -7.18 -13.43 4.45
C VAL A 80 -6.90 -14.74 3.74
N ALA A 81 -7.19 -15.84 4.43
CA ALA A 81 -6.95 -17.18 3.91
C ALA A 81 -7.81 -17.34 2.66
N VAL A 82 -7.20 -17.14 1.49
CA VAL A 82 -7.86 -17.36 0.22
C VAL A 82 -8.04 -18.87 0.11
N ARG A 83 -9.23 -19.34 0.54
CA ARG A 83 -9.69 -20.73 0.63
C ARG A 83 -9.11 -21.50 1.82
N ASP A 84 -9.69 -22.68 2.07
CA ASP A 84 -9.14 -23.76 2.91
C ASP A 84 -7.71 -24.12 2.44
N GLN A 85 -6.75 -23.22 2.65
CA GLN A 85 -5.34 -23.55 2.61
C GLN A 85 -5.12 -24.46 3.80
N GLY A 86 -5.31 -25.76 3.55
CA GLY A 86 -4.81 -26.81 4.41
C GLY A 86 -3.40 -26.43 4.84
N PHE A 87 -3.15 -26.52 6.15
CA PHE A 87 -1.89 -26.19 6.82
C PHE A 87 -0.71 -26.23 5.84
N LEU A 88 -0.19 -25.08 5.43
CA LEU A 88 1.14 -25.05 4.81
C LEU A 88 2.12 -25.57 5.87
N PRO A 89 2.73 -26.75 5.74
CA PRO A 89 3.72 -27.20 6.72
C PRO A 89 4.97 -26.31 6.58
N GLY A 90 5.47 -25.76 7.69
CA GLY A 90 6.62 -24.85 7.68
C GLY A 90 6.66 -23.91 8.88
N THR A 91 7.76 -23.16 9.03
CA THR A 91 7.90 -22.11 10.05
C THR A 91 6.94 -20.96 9.77
N THR A 92 6.70 -20.10 10.75
CA THR A 92 5.85 -18.90 10.59
C THR A 92 6.37 -18.03 9.44
N GLU A 93 7.69 -17.87 9.27
CA GLU A 93 8.26 -17.10 8.16
C GLU A 93 7.94 -17.73 6.79
N ALA A 94 8.00 -19.06 6.68
CA ALA A 94 7.69 -19.77 5.44
C ALA A 94 6.21 -19.62 5.00
N LYS A 95 5.31 -19.42 5.97
CA LYS A 95 3.88 -19.17 5.72
C LYS A 95 3.61 -17.72 5.31
N GLU A 96 4.42 -16.78 5.79
CA GLU A 96 4.25 -15.34 5.51
C GLU A 96 4.95 -14.91 4.21
N SER A 97 5.95 -15.68 3.75
CA SER A 97 6.78 -15.41 2.56
C SER A 97 6.00 -14.99 1.30
N PRO A 98 4.92 -15.67 0.86
CA PRO A 98 4.20 -15.28 -0.35
C PRO A 98 3.53 -13.90 -0.25
N TYR A 99 3.14 -13.47 0.94
CA TYR A 99 2.44 -12.20 1.15
C TYR A 99 3.38 -11.00 1.08
N MET A 100 4.68 -11.23 1.33
CA MET A 100 5.74 -10.24 1.27
C MET A 100 6.24 -9.99 -0.16
N GLN A 101 5.93 -10.87 -1.12
CA GLN A 101 6.48 -10.76 -2.48
C GLN A 101 6.25 -9.39 -3.14
N PRO A 102 5.05 -8.76 -3.09
CA PRO A 102 4.87 -7.45 -3.69
C PRO A 102 5.74 -6.34 -3.07
N LEU A 103 6.04 -6.45 -1.78
CA LEU A 103 6.98 -5.54 -1.10
C LEU A 103 8.41 -5.80 -1.58
N ILE A 104 8.84 -7.06 -1.61
CA ILE A 104 10.19 -7.46 -2.06
C ILE A 104 10.42 -7.02 -3.51
N ASP A 105 9.48 -7.33 -4.41
CA ASP A 105 9.53 -6.93 -5.82
C ASP A 105 9.65 -5.40 -5.96
N ALA A 106 8.88 -4.65 -5.16
CA ALA A 106 8.92 -3.19 -5.17
C ALA A 106 10.27 -2.65 -4.67
N MET A 107 10.86 -3.27 -3.65
CA MET A 107 12.17 -2.91 -3.11
C MET A 107 13.31 -3.24 -4.08
N ASP A 108 13.20 -4.33 -4.84
CA ASP A 108 14.20 -4.74 -5.83
C ASP A 108 14.33 -3.78 -7.02
N TYR A 109 13.29 -2.99 -7.33
CA TYR A 109 13.41 -1.88 -8.29
C TYR A 109 14.42 -0.81 -7.83
N VAL A 110 14.66 -0.67 -6.52
CA VAL A 110 15.60 0.31 -5.98
C VAL A 110 17.01 -0.26 -5.95
N HIS A 111 17.17 -1.45 -5.37
CA HIS A 111 18.41 -2.22 -5.30
C HIS A 111 18.09 -3.72 -5.09
N PRO A 112 18.76 -4.65 -5.78
CA PRO A 112 18.55 -6.08 -5.56
C PRO A 112 18.77 -6.48 -4.10
N SER A 113 17.91 -7.34 -3.55
CA SER A 113 17.98 -7.82 -2.15
C SER A 113 17.87 -6.70 -1.09
N LEU A 114 17.30 -5.54 -1.44
CA LEU A 114 17.16 -4.42 -0.50
C LEU A 114 16.33 -4.79 0.72
N PHE A 115 15.30 -5.63 0.55
CA PHE A 115 14.49 -6.12 1.66
C PHE A 115 15.34 -6.87 2.69
N GLU A 116 16.19 -7.81 2.26
CA GLU A 116 17.09 -8.57 3.15
C GLU A 116 18.06 -7.63 3.86
N LYS A 117 18.64 -6.67 3.12
CA LYS A 117 19.53 -5.66 3.69
C LYS A 117 18.84 -4.83 4.78
N TRP A 118 17.64 -4.33 4.51
CA TRP A 118 16.92 -3.44 5.43
C TRP A 118 16.27 -4.17 6.60
N SER A 119 15.84 -5.41 6.40
CA SER A 119 15.22 -6.23 7.46
C SER A 119 16.25 -6.74 8.45
N ASN A 120 17.46 -7.07 8.00
CA ASN A 120 18.58 -7.41 8.89
C ASN A 120 19.12 -6.18 9.66
N GLY A 121 19.00 -4.99 9.06
CA GLY A 121 19.45 -3.72 9.62
C GLY A 121 20.97 -3.53 9.52
N GLU A 122 21.40 -2.34 9.10
CA GLU A 122 22.77 -1.89 9.39
C GLU A 122 22.80 -1.53 10.88
N GLU A 123 23.75 -2.08 11.66
CA GLU A 123 23.88 -1.87 13.11
C GLU A 123 22.73 -2.44 13.98
N GLY A 124 21.92 -3.35 13.44
CA GLY A 124 20.89 -4.07 14.19
C GLY A 124 19.55 -3.35 14.35
N ILE A 125 19.34 -2.24 13.62
CA ILE A 125 18.04 -1.55 13.56
C ILE A 125 17.42 -1.76 12.17
N PRO A 126 16.33 -2.56 12.06
CA PRO A 126 15.65 -2.77 10.78
C PRO A 126 15.02 -1.48 10.25
N LYS A 127 15.19 -1.23 8.95
CA LYS A 127 14.57 -0.11 8.21
C LYS A 127 13.28 -0.51 7.51
N VAL A 128 12.96 -1.80 7.47
CA VAL A 128 11.69 -2.32 6.94
C VAL A 128 11.11 -3.37 7.86
N TYR A 129 9.80 -3.32 8.05
CA TYR A 129 9.02 -4.34 8.74
C TYR A 129 7.88 -4.78 7.82
N ALA A 130 7.86 -6.06 7.47
CA ALA A 130 6.70 -6.70 6.85
C ALA A 130 5.96 -7.49 7.92
N MET A 131 4.67 -7.21 8.11
CA MET A 131 3.87 -7.90 9.13
C MET A 131 2.46 -8.18 8.64
N SER A 132 1.90 -9.31 9.08
CA SER A 132 0.46 -9.52 8.97
C SER A 132 -0.28 -8.67 10.02
N SER A 133 -1.54 -8.34 9.74
CA SER A 133 -2.35 -7.50 10.62
C SER A 133 -2.48 -8.03 12.05
N SER A 134 -2.38 -9.35 12.23
CA SER A 134 -2.43 -10.04 13.53
C SER A 134 -1.33 -9.58 14.51
N TYR A 135 -0.17 -9.16 14.01
CA TYR A 135 0.99 -8.75 14.85
C TYR A 135 0.96 -7.28 15.28
N SER A 136 -0.03 -6.51 14.82
CA SER A 136 -0.15 -5.08 15.14
C SER A 136 -0.68 -4.79 16.56
N ARG A 137 -1.25 -5.79 17.24
CA ARG A 137 -1.88 -5.61 18.56
C ARG A 137 -0.82 -5.30 19.61
N GLY A 138 -0.99 -4.17 20.31
CA GLY A 138 -0.09 -3.76 21.40
C GLY A 138 1.15 -2.98 20.95
N VAL A 139 1.33 -2.76 19.64
CA VAL A 139 2.41 -1.93 19.09
C VAL A 139 1.90 -0.50 18.87
N THR A 140 2.77 0.50 18.94
CA THR A 140 2.48 1.86 18.46
C THR A 140 3.53 2.21 17.43
N PHE A 141 3.09 2.57 16.23
CA PHE A 141 3.99 2.99 15.15
C PHE A 141 4.36 4.45 15.36
N LYS A 142 5.65 4.76 15.35
CA LYS A 142 6.19 6.12 15.49
C LYS A 142 7.26 6.37 14.44
N ASN A 143 7.27 7.59 13.92
CA ASN A 143 8.20 8.08 12.91
C ASN A 143 8.42 7.07 11.76
N ALA A 144 7.31 6.58 11.19
CA ALA A 144 7.32 5.51 10.20
C ALA A 144 6.48 5.88 8.97
N TYR A 145 6.88 5.36 7.81
CA TYR A 145 6.03 5.34 6.63
C TYR A 145 5.24 4.03 6.63
N VAL A 146 3.92 4.10 6.79
CA VAL A 146 3.06 2.92 6.96
C VAL A 146 2.26 2.68 5.69
N VAL A 147 2.41 1.50 5.08
CA VAL A 147 1.62 1.04 3.93
C VAL A 147 0.73 -0.11 4.39
N ILE A 148 -0.58 0.04 4.23
CA ILE A 148 -1.59 -0.99 4.48
C ILE A 148 -2.16 -1.44 3.14
N ASP A 149 -1.78 -2.63 2.68
CA ASP A 149 -2.18 -3.20 1.39
C ASP A 149 -3.30 -4.25 1.51
N GLU A 150 -3.98 -4.49 0.40
CA GLU A 150 -5.18 -5.33 0.27
C GLU A 150 -6.30 -4.89 1.22
N SER A 151 -6.48 -3.58 1.35
CA SER A 151 -7.35 -3.01 2.38
C SER A 151 -8.83 -3.40 2.22
N GLN A 152 -9.25 -3.77 1.00
CA GLN A 152 -10.58 -4.29 0.71
C GLN A 152 -10.92 -5.59 1.44
N ASN A 153 -9.92 -6.32 1.95
CA ASN A 153 -10.07 -7.62 2.58
C ASN A 153 -10.23 -7.55 4.11
N PHE A 154 -9.97 -6.40 4.73
CA PHE A 154 -10.17 -6.21 6.17
C PHE A 154 -11.63 -6.00 6.54
N ASP A 155 -12.02 -6.51 7.70
CA ASP A 155 -13.25 -6.06 8.36
C ASP A 155 -13.06 -4.69 9.05
N LEU A 156 -14.18 -4.09 9.52
CA LEU A 156 -14.14 -2.78 10.18
C LEU A 156 -13.29 -2.78 11.46
N HIS A 157 -13.34 -3.86 12.24
CA HIS A 157 -12.64 -3.98 13.51
C HIS A 157 -11.14 -4.21 13.29
N GLU A 158 -10.74 -4.98 12.27
CA GLU A 158 -9.35 -5.16 11.89
C GLU A 158 -8.73 -3.83 11.45
N LEU A 159 -9.38 -3.08 10.55
CA LEU A 159 -8.92 -1.74 10.16
C LEU A 159 -8.87 -0.80 11.37
N GLN A 160 -9.85 -0.86 12.28
CA GLN A 160 -9.84 -0.06 13.50
C GLN A 160 -8.63 -0.39 14.37
N THR A 161 -8.37 -1.68 14.56
CA THR A 161 -7.27 -2.18 15.38
C THR A 161 -5.93 -1.73 14.84
N LEU A 162 -5.78 -1.67 13.51
CA LEU A 162 -4.58 -1.23 12.82
C LEU A 162 -4.39 0.29 12.85
N LEU A 163 -5.40 1.04 12.37
CA LEU A 163 -5.30 2.49 12.18
C LEU A 163 -5.13 3.24 13.51
N THR A 164 -5.65 2.68 14.62
CA THR A 164 -5.47 3.26 15.97
C THR A 164 -4.06 3.11 16.54
N ARG A 165 -3.13 2.45 15.83
CA ARG A 165 -1.73 2.25 16.24
C ARG A 165 -0.80 3.32 15.68
N VAL A 166 -1.29 4.14 14.75
CA VAL A 166 -0.49 5.14 14.03
C VAL A 166 -0.38 6.41 14.88
N ASP A 167 0.85 6.79 15.23
CA ASP A 167 1.16 8.10 15.81
C ASP A 167 1.15 9.21 14.75
N SER A 168 0.89 10.47 15.15
CA SER A 168 0.88 11.64 14.26
C SER A 168 2.20 11.90 13.51
N THR A 169 3.30 11.28 13.94
CA THR A 169 4.61 11.33 13.25
C THR A 169 4.70 10.37 12.06
N CYS A 170 3.69 9.55 11.80
CA CYS A 170 3.71 8.59 10.70
C CYS A 170 3.04 9.14 9.43
N LYS A 171 3.51 8.74 8.25
CA LYS A 171 2.70 8.80 7.03
C LYS A 171 1.87 7.52 6.93
N VAL A 172 0.58 7.62 6.60
CA VAL A 172 -0.27 6.43 6.38
C VAL A 172 -0.74 6.35 4.94
N VAL A 173 -0.53 5.21 4.31
CA VAL A 173 -1.00 4.92 2.95
C VAL A 173 -1.84 3.65 2.99
N VAL A 174 -3.13 3.78 2.74
CA VAL A 174 -4.11 2.68 2.77
C VAL A 174 -4.53 2.37 1.34
N ILE A 175 -4.17 1.20 0.84
CA ILE A 175 -4.36 0.85 -0.56
C ILE A 175 -5.17 -0.45 -0.71
N GLY A 176 -5.97 -0.53 -1.77
CA GLY A 176 -6.80 -1.70 -2.05
C GLY A 176 -7.47 -1.63 -3.42
N SER A 177 -8.27 -2.66 -3.72
CA SER A 177 -9.12 -2.73 -4.92
C SER A 177 -10.46 -3.35 -4.56
N THR A 178 -11.54 -2.56 -4.53
CA THR A 178 -12.89 -3.11 -4.24
C THR A 178 -13.46 -3.98 -5.37
N LEU A 179 -12.76 -4.07 -6.50
CA LEU A 179 -13.02 -5.03 -7.56
C LEU A 179 -12.48 -6.44 -7.24
N GLN A 180 -11.61 -6.56 -6.23
CA GLN A 180 -10.89 -7.79 -5.89
C GLN A 180 -11.07 -8.11 -4.39
N VAL A 181 -12.33 -8.27 -3.98
CA VAL A 181 -12.67 -8.66 -2.61
C VAL A 181 -12.58 -10.18 -2.48
N ASP A 182 -11.53 -10.66 -1.84
CA ASP A 182 -11.31 -12.09 -1.59
C ASP A 182 -12.14 -12.57 -0.38
N ASN A 183 -12.32 -11.71 0.61
CA ASN A 183 -13.09 -12.03 1.81
C ASN A 183 -14.60 -11.91 1.56
N THR A 184 -15.20 -13.02 1.13
CA THR A 184 -16.65 -13.11 0.83
C THR A 184 -17.55 -12.95 2.05
N LYS A 185 -17.00 -13.01 3.27
CA LYS A 185 -17.75 -12.85 4.53
C LYS A 185 -17.80 -11.41 5.03
N LEU A 186 -17.20 -10.46 4.30
CA LEU A 186 -17.21 -9.06 4.71
C LEU A 186 -18.61 -8.48 4.72
N LYS A 187 -18.99 -7.96 5.88
CA LYS A 187 -20.21 -7.17 6.02
C LYS A 187 -20.06 -5.85 5.28
N ARG A 188 -21.02 -5.56 4.40
CA ARG A 188 -21.18 -4.23 3.78
C ARG A 188 -22.03 -3.33 4.65
N TYR A 189 -21.77 -2.02 4.62
CA TYR A 189 -22.48 -1.00 5.38
C TYR A 189 -23.02 0.04 4.41
N GLY A 190 -24.34 0.06 4.20
CA GLY A 190 -24.94 0.93 3.18
C GLY A 190 -24.41 0.68 1.77
N GLY A 191 -24.08 -0.59 1.44
CA GLY A 191 -23.50 -0.98 0.15
C GLY A 191 -21.98 -0.88 0.06
N LEU A 192 -21.33 -0.17 1.00
CA LEU A 192 -19.87 0.03 1.01
C LEU A 192 -19.15 -1.11 1.71
N THR A 193 -17.97 -1.46 1.20
CA THR A 193 -16.99 -2.31 1.90
C THR A 193 -16.43 -1.57 3.14
N PRO A 194 -15.88 -2.27 4.15
CA PRO A 194 -15.21 -1.63 5.29
C PRO A 194 -14.14 -0.62 4.88
N PHE A 195 -13.36 -0.93 3.83
CA PHE A 195 -12.38 -0.02 3.27
C PHE A 195 -13.02 1.29 2.78
N GLU A 196 -14.10 1.21 2.00
CA GLU A 196 -14.84 2.39 1.52
C GLU A 196 -15.53 3.17 2.66
N VAL A 197 -15.97 2.48 3.71
CA VAL A 197 -16.50 3.13 4.92
C VAL A 197 -15.43 3.99 5.58
N TYR A 198 -14.21 3.48 5.74
CA TYR A 198 -13.08 4.27 6.26
C TYR A 198 -12.70 5.40 5.31
N MET A 199 -12.69 5.16 4.00
CA MET A 199 -12.47 6.24 3.04
C MET A 199 -13.46 7.37 3.29
N LYS A 200 -14.76 7.07 3.37
CA LYS A 200 -15.79 8.07 3.66
C LYS A 200 -15.64 8.71 5.04
N HIS A 201 -15.26 7.96 6.06
CA HIS A 201 -15.11 8.46 7.42
C HIS A 201 -14.01 9.51 7.57
N PHE A 202 -12.93 9.37 6.80
CA PHE A 202 -11.80 10.31 6.79
C PHE A 202 -12.01 11.53 5.89
N GLU A 203 -13.19 11.69 5.26
CA GLU A 203 -13.47 12.85 4.41
C GLU A 203 -13.44 14.13 5.24
N GLY A 204 -12.76 15.17 4.72
CA GLY A 204 -12.62 16.46 5.40
C GLY A 204 -11.47 16.53 6.43
N PHE A 205 -10.73 15.45 6.63
CA PHE A 205 -9.49 15.45 7.42
C PHE A 205 -8.26 15.63 6.51
N ASN A 206 -7.05 15.67 7.08
CA ASN A 206 -5.78 15.79 6.35
C ASN A 206 -5.44 14.46 5.63
N VAL A 207 -6.33 14.02 4.75
CA VAL A 207 -6.28 12.76 4.03
C VAL A 207 -6.66 12.99 2.57
N THR A 208 -5.99 12.30 1.66
CA THR A 208 -6.27 12.36 0.22
C THR A 208 -6.80 11.04 -0.31
N TYR A 209 -7.53 11.11 -1.42
CA TYR A 209 -8.14 9.96 -2.09
C TYR A 209 -7.69 9.89 -3.52
N HIS A 210 -7.26 8.70 -3.94
CA HIS A 210 -6.74 8.46 -5.28
C HIS A 210 -7.41 7.27 -5.93
N LYS A 211 -7.65 7.41 -7.23
CA LYS A 211 -8.04 6.35 -8.13
C LYS A 211 -7.11 6.41 -9.34
N LEU A 212 -6.27 5.40 -9.45
CA LEU A 212 -5.37 5.19 -10.58
C LEU A 212 -6.14 4.44 -11.68
N GLU A 213 -5.93 4.84 -12.93
CA GLU A 213 -6.75 4.36 -14.06
C GLU A 213 -5.96 3.50 -15.04
N THR A 214 -4.71 3.87 -15.36
CA THR A 214 -3.91 3.15 -16.36
C THR A 214 -3.44 1.80 -15.84
N ASN A 215 -3.74 0.73 -16.56
CA ASN A 215 -3.21 -0.61 -16.27
C ASN A 215 -1.89 -0.84 -17.03
N TYR A 216 -0.80 -0.99 -16.29
CA TYR A 216 0.56 -1.19 -16.81
C TYR A 216 0.93 -2.66 -17.02
N ARG A 217 0.07 -3.62 -16.65
CA ARG A 217 0.26 -5.07 -16.93
C ARG A 217 -0.20 -5.45 -18.34
N GLY A 218 -0.92 -4.57 -19.03
CA GLY A 218 -1.36 -4.76 -20.41
C GLY A 218 -2.83 -5.20 -20.57
N ALA A 219 -3.24 -5.36 -21.82
CA ALA A 219 -4.65 -5.52 -22.21
C ALA A 219 -5.33 -6.75 -21.58
N PHE A 220 -4.63 -7.87 -21.44
CA PHE A 220 -5.19 -9.08 -20.85
C PHE A 220 -5.63 -8.85 -19.39
N SER A 221 -4.77 -8.22 -18.58
CA SER A 221 -5.09 -7.90 -17.18
C SER A 221 -6.24 -6.90 -17.09
N LEU A 222 -6.31 -5.93 -18.00
CA LEU A 222 -7.38 -4.94 -18.02
C LEU A 222 -8.73 -5.60 -18.32
N LEU A 223 -8.79 -6.47 -19.33
CA LEU A 223 -10.02 -7.17 -19.71
C LEU A 223 -10.50 -8.12 -18.60
N ALA A 224 -9.57 -8.80 -17.91
CA ALA A 224 -9.92 -9.67 -16.78
C ALA A 224 -10.58 -8.91 -15.63
N ASP A 225 -10.12 -7.69 -15.33
CA ASP A 225 -10.68 -6.85 -14.27
C ASP A 225 -12.09 -6.31 -14.62
N GLN A 226 -12.44 -6.28 -15.90
CA GLN A 226 -13.75 -5.85 -16.44
C GLN A 226 -14.77 -7.00 -16.60
N VAL A 227 -14.50 -8.19 -16.04
CA VAL A 227 -15.38 -9.36 -16.21
C VAL A 227 -16.82 -9.10 -15.76
N LEU A 228 -17.04 -8.25 -14.76
CA LEU A 228 -18.37 -7.90 -14.26
C LEU A 228 -19.21 -7.13 -15.29
N ASP A 229 -18.59 -6.40 -16.21
CA ASP A 229 -19.31 -5.72 -17.30
C ASP A 229 -19.92 -6.73 -18.27
N THR A 230 -19.30 -7.91 -18.41
CA THR A 230 -19.86 -9.01 -19.19
C THR A 230 -21.01 -9.66 -18.42
N VAL A 231 -20.85 -9.90 -17.11
CA VAL A 231 -21.91 -10.45 -16.26
C VAL A 231 -23.17 -9.57 -16.28
N ASN A 232 -23.01 -8.24 -16.21
CA ASN A 232 -24.14 -7.30 -16.23
C ASN A 232 -24.89 -7.24 -17.57
N LYS A 233 -24.33 -7.81 -18.65
CA LYS A 233 -24.96 -7.87 -19.98
C LYS A 233 -25.66 -9.21 -20.26
N LEU A 234 -25.42 -10.23 -19.44
CA LEU A 234 -26.08 -11.54 -19.51
C LEU A 234 -27.44 -11.49 -18.80
#